data_AF-F7XBW1-F1
#
_entry.id   AF-F7XBW1-F1
#
_cell.length_a   1.000
_cell.length_b   1.000
_cell.length_c   1.000
_cell.angle_alpha   90.00
_cell.angle_beta   90.00
_cell.angle_gamma   90.00
#
_symmetry.space_group_name_H-M   'P 1'
#
loop_
_entity.id
_entity.type
_entity.pdbx_description
1 polymer ?
#
loop_
_entity_poly.entity_id
_entity_poly.type
_entity_poly.pdbx_seq_one_letter_code
_entity_poly.pdbx_strand_id
1 'polypeptide(L)'
;MTEICLTRNATSLLRDVEHAYAVGEKVAGLKPVFSQGAIDPFRVFRSHRVIANDIVEGEDVVWREQLDLLLGALSALHIGGLQAEGAEIWRDPEGQFVWELLCHPAVIAYYERHYPFAPPLLLRAAGDRRLPDTYRSQWQAELEQEGFDAAYRQFLHLNARFISNDVIGYFIELLDDFYVFDTHIDEFRRVLEQPARLGGWLTRPDRWQLLEGMASFYEFALDLDQYLAALEFPMLRGHVWLHFAYWFGNGGARMEEVALWLQNAVAHAAEDESIDGAELGEALARLRAPQRYPLVLIEQTAEVLGPWLESSGVGEQLSAGSRSL
;
A
#
# COMPACT_ATOMS: atom_id res chain seq x y z
N MET A 1 -22.57 -7.10 18.24
CA MET A 1 -21.52 -6.29 17.61
C MET A 1 -22.15 -4.99 17.21
N THR A 2 -21.67 -3.87 17.72
CA THR A 2 -22.13 -2.53 17.31
C THR A 2 -21.46 -2.28 15.96
N GLU A 3 -22.24 -2.14 14.88
CA GLU A 3 -21.69 -1.75 13.58
C GLU A 3 -21.00 -0.40 13.72
N ILE A 4 -19.68 -0.39 13.50
CA ILE A 4 -18.96 0.84 13.21
C ILE A 4 -19.53 1.36 11.91
N CYS A 5 -19.84 2.66 11.88
CA CYS A 5 -20.46 3.24 10.72
C CYS A 5 -19.89 4.63 10.53
N LEU A 6 -18.62 4.66 10.12
CA LEU A 6 -17.93 5.85 9.62
C LEU A 6 -18.69 6.47 8.44
N THR A 7 -19.49 5.65 7.76
CA THR A 7 -20.23 5.99 6.54
C THR A 7 -21.74 6.13 6.74
N ARG A 8 -22.25 6.37 7.97
CA ARG A 8 -23.72 6.49 8.26
C ARG A 8 -24.48 7.39 7.29
N ASN A 9 -23.86 8.52 6.93
CA ASN A 9 -24.44 9.54 6.05
C ASN A 9 -23.87 9.47 4.62
N ALA A 10 -23.10 8.44 4.29
CA ALA A 10 -22.47 8.29 2.99
C ALA A 10 -23.33 7.48 2.01
N THR A 11 -22.85 7.35 0.78
CA THR A 11 -23.48 6.52 -0.25
C THR A 11 -23.61 5.06 0.21
N SER A 12 -24.56 4.30 -0.37
CA SER A 12 -24.66 2.86 -0.09
C SER A 12 -23.37 2.13 -0.44
N LEU A 13 -22.68 2.56 -1.50
CA LEU A 13 -21.40 1.99 -1.92
C LEU A 13 -20.31 2.12 -0.83
N LEU A 14 -20.20 3.27 -0.16
CA LEU A 14 -19.22 3.44 0.91
C LEU A 14 -19.53 2.59 2.14
N ARG A 15 -20.81 2.39 2.45
CA ARG A 15 -21.25 1.47 3.52
C ARG A 15 -20.90 0.01 3.19
N ASP A 16 -21.13 -0.40 1.95
CA ASP A 16 -20.77 -1.75 1.48
C ASP A 16 -19.25 -1.97 1.57
N VAL A 17 -18.45 -0.95 1.25
CA VAL A 17 -16.99 -0.99 1.40
C VAL A 17 -16.57 -1.08 2.86
N GLU A 18 -17.14 -0.26 3.75
CA GLU A 18 -16.83 -0.32 5.19
C GLU A 18 -17.10 -1.73 5.76
N HIS A 19 -18.20 -2.35 5.34
CA HIS A 19 -18.55 -3.71 5.72
C HIS A 19 -17.60 -4.75 5.11
N ALA A 20 -17.34 -4.68 3.81
CA ALA A 20 -16.47 -5.63 3.11
C ALA A 20 -15.03 -5.60 3.65
N TYR A 21 -14.55 -4.44 4.08
CA TYR A 21 -13.25 -4.30 4.71
C TYR A 21 -13.28 -4.54 6.22
N ALA A 22 -14.40 -4.97 6.82
CA ALA A 22 -14.53 -5.26 8.24
C ALA A 22 -13.87 -4.19 9.14
N VAL A 23 -14.07 -2.90 8.82
CA VAL A 23 -13.43 -1.77 9.53
C VAL A 23 -13.72 -1.85 11.03
N GLY A 24 -14.92 -2.30 11.38
CA GLY A 24 -15.34 -2.49 12.76
C GLY A 24 -14.47 -3.44 13.58
N GLU A 25 -14.10 -4.56 12.97
CA GLU A 25 -13.28 -5.58 13.61
C GLU A 25 -11.84 -5.10 13.82
N LYS A 26 -11.29 -4.41 12.82
CA LYS A 26 -9.93 -3.85 12.87
C LYS A 26 -9.79 -2.80 13.96
N VAL A 27 -10.75 -1.89 14.05
CA VAL A 27 -10.83 -0.90 15.13
C VAL A 27 -10.94 -1.59 16.49
N ALA A 28 -11.80 -2.60 16.62
CA ALA A 28 -11.94 -3.34 17.88
C ALA A 28 -10.65 -4.06 18.28
N GLY A 29 -9.92 -4.64 17.32
CA GLY A 29 -8.63 -5.31 17.54
C GLY A 29 -7.51 -4.37 18.00
N LEU A 30 -7.58 -3.08 17.65
CA LEU A 30 -6.59 -2.06 18.03
C LEU A 30 -6.88 -1.37 19.37
N LYS A 31 -8.14 -1.38 19.84
CA LYS A 31 -8.51 -0.78 21.14
C LYS A 31 -7.63 -1.20 22.32
N PRO A 32 -7.24 -2.48 22.48
CA PRO A 32 -6.36 -2.91 23.57
C PRO A 32 -5.03 -2.16 23.63
N VAL A 33 -4.41 -1.90 22.46
CA VAL A 33 -3.09 -1.23 22.35
C VAL A 33 -3.13 0.21 22.89
N PHE A 34 -4.28 0.87 22.73
CA PHE A 34 -4.49 2.26 23.15
C PHE A 34 -5.31 2.37 24.45
N SER A 35 -5.64 1.24 25.07
CA SER A 35 -6.30 1.19 26.37
C SER A 35 -5.27 1.14 27.51
N GLN A 36 -5.64 1.70 28.66
CA GLN A 36 -4.77 2.04 29.79
C GLN A 36 -3.60 1.05 30.08
N GLY A 37 -2.38 1.46 29.69
CA GLY A 37 -1.10 1.21 30.38
C GLY A 37 -0.45 -0.17 30.27
N ALA A 38 -1.11 -1.17 29.68
CA ALA A 38 -0.54 -2.52 29.57
C ALA A 38 0.36 -2.71 28.33
N ILE A 39 0.06 -2.00 27.24
CA ILE A 39 0.77 -2.10 25.96
C ILE A 39 1.35 -0.71 25.65
N ASP A 40 2.62 -0.66 25.23
CA ASP A 40 3.26 0.57 24.77
C ASP A 40 3.15 0.68 23.24
N PRO A 41 2.35 1.62 22.68
CA PRO A 41 2.25 1.80 21.25
C PRO A 41 3.59 2.12 20.58
N PHE A 42 4.53 2.77 21.26
CA PHE A 42 5.87 3.05 20.71
C PHE A 42 6.69 1.77 20.56
N ARG A 43 6.50 0.78 21.45
CA ARG A 43 7.03 -0.57 21.25
C ARG A 43 6.36 -1.20 20.04
N VAL A 44 5.04 -1.29 20.03
CA VAL A 44 4.29 -2.02 19.00
C VAL A 44 4.61 -1.49 17.61
N PHE A 45 4.65 -0.16 17.41
CA PHE A 45 4.75 0.46 16.09
C PHE A 45 6.15 1.03 15.75
N ARG A 46 7.23 0.51 16.34
CA ARG A 46 8.62 0.88 15.99
C ARG A 46 9.07 0.35 14.62
N SER A 47 10.15 0.90 14.05
CA SER A 47 10.82 0.28 12.88
C SER A 47 11.52 -1.02 13.29
N HIS A 48 11.24 -2.12 12.59
CA HIS A 48 11.97 -3.39 12.77
C HIS A 48 13.13 -3.56 11.77
N ARG A 49 13.24 -2.68 10.77
CA ARG A 49 14.29 -2.75 9.73
C ARG A 49 15.68 -2.27 10.20
N VAL A 50 15.74 -1.50 11.28
CA VAL A 50 16.96 -0.80 11.71
C VAL A 50 17.69 -1.53 12.84
N ILE A 51 17.00 -2.36 13.63
CA ILE A 51 17.58 -2.98 14.82
C ILE A 51 17.87 -4.45 14.53
N ALA A 52 19.13 -4.75 14.19
CA ALA A 52 19.61 -6.12 14.07
C ALA A 52 19.36 -6.88 15.39
N ASN A 53 18.62 -8.01 15.31
CA ASN A 53 18.21 -8.87 16.43
C ASN A 53 17.01 -8.40 17.27
N ASP A 54 16.22 -7.43 16.81
CA ASP A 54 14.93 -7.14 17.46
C ASP A 54 13.89 -8.20 17.06
N ILE A 55 13.56 -9.08 18.00
CA ILE A 55 12.52 -10.10 17.80
C ILE A 55 11.17 -9.41 18.02
N VAL A 56 10.38 -9.29 16.96
CA VAL A 56 8.98 -8.88 17.08
C VAL A 56 8.20 -10.05 17.70
N GLU A 57 7.63 -9.84 18.88
CA GLU A 57 6.77 -10.83 19.55
C GLU A 57 5.51 -11.06 18.71
N GLY A 58 4.96 -12.28 18.71
CA GLY A 58 3.84 -12.65 17.84
C GLY A 58 2.60 -11.73 17.96
N GLU A 59 2.33 -11.18 19.14
CA GLU A 59 1.21 -10.24 19.34
C GLU A 59 1.47 -8.85 18.73
N ASP A 60 2.73 -8.37 18.72
CA ASP A 60 3.10 -7.11 18.06
C ASP A 60 2.84 -7.19 16.54
N VAL A 61 3.09 -8.36 15.93
CA VAL A 61 2.80 -8.61 14.50
C VAL A 61 1.31 -8.50 14.24
N VAL A 62 0.47 -9.14 15.06
CA VAL A 62 -1.00 -9.10 14.90
C VAL A 62 -1.52 -7.66 14.99
N TRP A 63 -1.06 -6.85 15.95
CA TRP A 63 -1.52 -5.46 16.05
C TRP A 63 -1.06 -4.58 14.89
N ARG A 64 0.14 -4.82 14.34
CA ARG A 64 0.60 -4.12 13.14
C ARG A 64 -0.24 -4.49 11.93
N GLU A 65 -0.49 -5.77 11.73
CA GLU A 65 -1.34 -6.26 10.65
C GLU A 65 -2.74 -5.63 10.74
N GLN A 66 -3.34 -5.57 11.93
CA GLN A 66 -4.62 -4.89 12.13
C GLN A 66 -4.55 -3.39 11.81
N LEU A 67 -3.44 -2.71 12.15
CA LEU A 67 -3.23 -1.32 11.78
C LEU A 67 -3.11 -1.18 10.25
N ASP A 68 -2.27 -1.96 9.60
CA ASP A 68 -2.05 -1.92 8.15
C ASP A 68 -3.35 -2.15 7.39
N LEU A 69 -4.13 -3.16 7.79
CA LEU A 69 -5.43 -3.44 7.20
C LEU A 69 -6.45 -2.31 7.47
N LEU A 70 -6.41 -1.67 8.65
CA LEU A 70 -7.26 -0.51 8.94
C LEU A 70 -6.88 0.68 8.06
N LEU A 71 -5.59 0.99 7.95
CA LEU A 71 -5.11 2.09 7.11
C LEU A 71 -5.46 1.83 5.64
N GLY A 72 -5.31 0.59 5.16
CA GLY A 72 -5.74 0.18 3.81
C GLY A 72 -7.24 0.35 3.59
N ALA A 73 -8.08 -0.03 4.55
CA ALA A 73 -9.52 0.17 4.48
C ALA A 73 -9.92 1.64 4.47
N LEU A 74 -9.30 2.46 5.34
CA LEU A 74 -9.52 3.91 5.38
C LEU A 74 -9.08 4.58 4.08
N SER A 75 -7.98 4.11 3.49
CA SER A 75 -7.54 4.53 2.16
C SER A 75 -8.61 4.22 1.12
N ALA A 76 -9.09 2.98 1.03
CA ALA A 76 -10.14 2.59 0.08
C ALA A 76 -11.40 3.45 0.25
N LEU A 77 -11.84 3.69 1.49
CA LEU A 77 -12.97 4.58 1.78
C LEU A 77 -12.71 6.02 1.34
N HIS A 78 -11.51 6.56 1.57
CA HIS A 78 -11.13 7.91 1.15
C HIS A 78 -11.16 8.06 -0.38
N ILE A 79 -10.66 7.04 -1.09
CA ILE A 79 -10.68 6.95 -2.56
C ILE A 79 -12.14 6.96 -3.07
N GLY A 80 -13.07 6.34 -2.34
CA GLY A 80 -14.49 6.35 -2.65
C GLY A 80 -15.23 7.63 -2.29
N GLY A 81 -14.54 8.65 -1.79
CA GLY A 81 -15.16 9.93 -1.42
C GLY A 81 -15.55 10.05 0.05
N LEU A 82 -15.03 9.20 0.95
CA LEU A 82 -15.08 9.50 2.39
C LEU A 82 -14.23 10.75 2.65
N GLN A 83 -14.90 11.90 2.65
CA GLN A 83 -14.30 13.18 3.00
C GLN A 83 -14.54 13.44 4.49
N ALA A 84 -13.46 13.54 5.25
CA ALA A 84 -13.50 13.88 6.67
C ALA A 84 -13.81 15.37 6.93
N GLU A 85 -14.22 16.11 5.90
CA GLU A 85 -14.47 17.55 5.97
C GLU A 85 -15.76 17.83 6.73
N GLY A 86 -15.61 18.34 7.95
CA GLY A 86 -16.73 18.69 8.84
C GLY A 86 -16.76 17.92 10.16
N ALA A 87 -15.87 16.95 10.34
CA ALA A 87 -15.70 16.16 11.56
C ALA A 87 -16.93 15.37 12.03
N GLU A 88 -17.99 15.25 11.23
CA GLU A 88 -19.18 14.50 11.64
C GLU A 88 -18.89 13.01 11.80
N ILE A 89 -18.07 12.44 10.91
CA ILE A 89 -17.58 11.07 11.04
C ILE A 89 -16.66 10.86 12.24
N TRP A 90 -16.14 11.95 12.85
CA TRP A 90 -15.29 11.91 14.05
C TRP A 90 -16.07 12.18 15.34
N ARG A 91 -17.39 12.48 15.25
CA ARG A 91 -18.22 12.82 16.41
C ARG A 91 -18.83 11.61 17.09
N ASP A 92 -18.94 10.47 16.41
CA ASP A 92 -19.30 9.21 17.06
C ASP A 92 -18.07 8.59 17.75
N PRO A 93 -18.26 7.76 18.80
CA PRO A 93 -17.15 7.24 19.60
C PRO A 93 -16.12 6.43 18.81
N GLU A 94 -16.57 5.71 17.80
CA GLU A 94 -15.73 4.86 16.97
C GLU A 94 -14.89 5.67 15.98
N GLY A 95 -15.52 6.65 15.32
CA GLY A 95 -14.83 7.65 14.52
C GLY A 95 -13.82 8.45 15.33
N GLN A 96 -14.21 8.90 16.53
CA GLN A 96 -13.30 9.60 17.44
C GLN A 96 -12.06 8.73 17.76
N PHE A 97 -12.26 7.43 18.04
CA PHE A 97 -11.15 6.52 18.27
C PHE A 97 -10.23 6.38 17.04
N VAL A 98 -10.80 6.25 15.82
CA VAL A 98 -9.99 6.21 14.59
C VAL A 98 -9.18 7.50 14.43
N TRP A 99 -9.77 8.65 14.71
CA TRP A 99 -9.07 9.94 14.69
C TRP A 99 -7.93 10.00 15.71
N GLU A 100 -8.19 9.59 16.95
CA GLU A 100 -7.20 9.52 18.03
C GLU A 100 -6.03 8.59 17.65
N LEU A 101 -6.34 7.45 17.03
CA LEU A 101 -5.37 6.50 16.53
C LEU A 101 -4.50 7.10 15.42
N LEU A 102 -5.11 7.71 14.40
CA LEU A 102 -4.37 8.37 13.30
C LEU A 102 -3.47 9.50 13.81
N CYS A 103 -3.90 10.20 14.87
CA CYS A 103 -3.15 11.28 15.48
C CYS A 103 -2.16 10.82 16.56
N HIS A 104 -2.11 9.53 16.90
CA HIS A 104 -1.23 9.03 17.95
C HIS A 104 0.25 9.08 17.49
N PRO A 105 1.19 9.66 18.26
CA PRO A 105 2.57 9.86 17.79
C PRO A 105 3.29 8.58 17.32
N ALA A 106 3.04 7.44 17.97
CA ALA A 106 3.60 6.16 17.54
C ALA A 106 3.06 5.69 16.17
N VAL A 107 1.78 5.92 15.90
CA VAL A 107 1.13 5.57 14.63
C VAL A 107 1.58 6.53 13.52
N ILE A 108 1.70 7.81 13.83
CA ILE A 108 2.30 8.83 12.94
C ILE A 108 3.70 8.39 12.52
N ALA A 109 4.58 8.06 13.48
CA ALA A 109 5.93 7.60 13.16
C ALA A 109 5.92 6.34 12.28
N TYR A 110 4.98 5.43 12.54
CA TYR A 110 4.80 4.21 11.78
C TYR A 110 4.49 4.48 10.31
N TYR A 111 3.37 5.14 9.99
CA TYR A 111 2.96 5.34 8.60
C TYR A 111 3.65 6.52 7.90
N GLU A 112 4.34 7.43 8.61
CA GLU A 112 5.09 8.52 7.97
C GLU A 112 6.57 8.19 7.77
N ARG A 113 7.15 7.25 8.54
CA ARG A 113 8.60 7.00 8.50
C ARG A 113 8.98 5.53 8.40
N HIS A 114 8.36 4.66 9.19
CA HIS A 114 8.79 3.27 9.28
C HIS A 114 8.25 2.42 8.12
N TYR A 115 6.98 2.60 7.79
CA TYR A 115 6.26 1.99 6.67
C TYR A 115 5.45 3.10 5.97
N PRO A 116 6.13 3.95 5.17
CA PRO A 116 5.53 5.15 4.61
C PRO A 116 4.26 4.86 3.79
N PHE A 117 3.12 5.36 4.25
CA PHE A 117 1.82 5.22 3.60
C PHE A 117 1.12 6.59 3.54
N ALA A 118 0.89 7.09 2.33
CA ALA A 118 0.40 8.45 2.09
C ALA A 118 -1.07 8.72 2.51
N PRO A 119 -2.04 7.81 2.26
CA PRO A 119 -3.45 8.09 2.48
C PRO A 119 -3.82 8.53 3.91
N PRO A 120 -3.23 7.98 4.99
CA PRO A 120 -3.44 8.50 6.35
C PRO A 120 -3.09 9.98 6.53
N LEU A 121 -2.08 10.52 5.83
CA LEU A 121 -1.74 11.95 5.89
C LEU A 121 -2.84 12.80 5.26
N LEU A 122 -3.39 12.36 4.12
CA LEU A 122 -4.49 13.04 3.43
C LEU A 122 -5.77 13.03 4.27
N LEU A 123 -6.11 11.90 4.88
CA LEU A 123 -7.24 11.77 5.80
C LEU A 123 -7.11 12.69 7.02
N ARG A 124 -5.92 12.74 7.63
CA ARG A 124 -5.64 13.68 8.73
C ARG A 124 -5.75 15.12 8.28
N ALA A 125 -5.16 15.47 7.13
CA ALA A 125 -5.26 16.82 6.59
C ALA A 125 -6.70 17.22 6.25
N ALA A 126 -7.54 16.28 5.79
CA ALA A 126 -8.96 16.52 5.59
C ALA A 126 -9.68 16.83 6.92
N GLY A 127 -9.44 16.02 7.96
CA GLY A 127 -10.01 16.23 9.29
C GLY A 127 -9.58 17.57 9.93
N ASP A 128 -8.32 17.97 9.75
CA ASP A 128 -7.76 19.24 10.23
C ASP A 128 -8.09 20.44 9.32
N ARG A 129 -8.77 20.24 8.19
CA ARG A 129 -9.02 21.27 7.16
C ARG A 129 -7.75 21.91 6.59
N ARG A 130 -6.68 21.13 6.48
CA ARG A 130 -5.37 21.52 5.93
C ARG A 130 -5.20 21.18 4.44
N LEU A 131 -6.14 20.46 3.83
CA LEU A 131 -6.10 20.23 2.39
C LEU A 131 -6.28 21.54 1.62
N PRO A 132 -5.59 21.76 0.49
CA PRO A 132 -5.81 22.95 -0.34
C PRO A 132 -7.19 23.00 -1.02
N ASP A 133 -7.70 24.21 -1.27
CA ASP A 133 -8.98 24.40 -1.99
C ASP A 133 -8.96 23.82 -3.41
N THR A 134 -7.82 23.88 -4.08
CA THR A 134 -7.62 23.29 -5.41
C THR A 134 -7.82 21.78 -5.39
N TYR A 135 -7.22 21.10 -4.41
CA TYR A 135 -7.40 19.67 -4.20
C TYR A 135 -8.87 19.34 -3.93
N ARG A 136 -9.50 20.05 -2.97
CA ARG A 136 -10.90 19.81 -2.61
C ARG A 136 -11.83 19.93 -3.81
N SER A 137 -11.72 21.04 -4.53
CA SER A 137 -12.62 21.36 -5.64
C SER A 137 -12.48 20.37 -6.79
N GLN A 138 -11.26 19.97 -7.15
CA GLN A 138 -11.04 18.97 -8.20
C GLN A 138 -11.50 17.58 -7.76
N TRP A 139 -11.20 17.19 -6.53
CA TRP A 139 -11.63 15.88 -6.03
C TRP A 139 -13.14 15.77 -5.97
N GLN A 140 -13.82 16.82 -5.47
CA GLN A 140 -15.27 16.88 -5.47
C GLN A 140 -15.86 16.83 -6.89
N ALA A 141 -15.23 17.51 -7.86
CA ALA A 141 -15.67 17.47 -9.24
C ALA A 141 -15.58 16.07 -9.85
N GLU A 142 -14.51 15.31 -9.57
CA GLU A 142 -14.39 13.91 -10.03
C GLU A 142 -15.41 12.99 -9.36
N LEU A 143 -15.65 13.15 -8.05
CA LEU A 143 -16.66 12.36 -7.32
C LEU A 143 -18.08 12.52 -7.88
N GLU A 144 -18.39 13.69 -8.44
CA GLU A 144 -19.70 14.00 -9.04
C GLU A 144 -19.78 13.65 -10.54
N GLN A 145 -18.66 13.31 -11.17
CA GLN A 145 -18.60 13.05 -12.60
C GLN A 145 -19.15 11.65 -12.95
N GLU A 146 -19.87 11.58 -14.09
CA GLU A 146 -20.39 10.32 -14.62
C GLU A 146 -19.26 9.31 -14.86
N GLY A 147 -19.47 8.06 -14.44
CA GLY A 147 -18.48 6.99 -14.58
C GLY A 147 -17.54 6.82 -13.37
N PHE A 148 -17.50 7.75 -12.43
CA PHE A 148 -16.65 7.65 -11.23
C PHE A 148 -16.91 6.37 -10.45
N ASP A 149 -18.18 6.08 -10.12
CA ASP A 149 -18.57 4.88 -9.36
C ASP A 149 -18.11 3.58 -10.04
N ALA A 150 -18.13 3.55 -11.38
CA ALA A 150 -17.69 2.38 -12.15
C ALA A 150 -16.16 2.22 -12.07
N ALA A 151 -15.41 3.31 -12.23
CA ALA A 151 -13.96 3.32 -12.06
C ALA A 151 -13.56 2.93 -10.62
N TYR A 152 -14.20 3.51 -9.61
CA TYR A 152 -13.96 3.19 -8.21
C TYR A 152 -14.24 1.70 -7.90
N ARG A 153 -15.31 1.11 -8.45
CA ARG A 153 -15.58 -0.33 -8.32
C ARG A 153 -14.49 -1.19 -8.95
N GLN A 154 -13.92 -0.78 -10.09
CA GLN A 154 -12.79 -1.49 -10.69
C GLN A 154 -11.56 -1.46 -9.77
N PHE A 155 -11.26 -0.31 -9.15
CA PHE A 155 -10.25 -0.25 -8.09
C PHE A 155 -10.56 -1.22 -6.94
N LEU A 156 -11.80 -1.27 -6.45
CA LEU A 156 -12.18 -2.18 -5.36
C LEU A 156 -11.98 -3.65 -5.74
N HIS A 157 -12.28 -4.02 -6.99
CA HIS A 157 -12.02 -5.37 -7.50
C HIS A 157 -10.52 -5.68 -7.60
N LEU A 158 -9.72 -4.73 -8.07
CA LEU A 158 -8.27 -4.85 -8.12
C LEU A 158 -7.67 -5.00 -6.71
N ASN A 159 -8.12 -4.17 -5.76
CA ASN A 159 -7.65 -4.23 -4.39
C ASN A 159 -8.08 -5.52 -3.67
N ALA A 160 -9.31 -5.98 -3.90
CA ALA A 160 -9.78 -7.26 -3.37
C ALA A 160 -8.93 -8.44 -3.88
N ARG A 161 -8.57 -8.45 -5.17
CA ARG A 161 -7.67 -9.46 -5.74
C ARG A 161 -6.28 -9.42 -5.11
N PHE A 162 -5.76 -8.23 -4.81
CA PHE A 162 -4.47 -8.08 -4.15
C PHE A 162 -4.50 -8.59 -2.69
N ILE A 163 -5.49 -8.17 -1.91
CA ILE A 163 -5.59 -8.49 -0.47
C ILE A 163 -5.97 -9.96 -0.23
N SER A 164 -6.81 -10.56 -1.08
CA SER A 164 -7.26 -11.95 -0.90
C SER A 164 -6.31 -13.00 -1.48
N ASN A 165 -5.19 -12.57 -2.06
CA ASN A 165 -4.21 -13.48 -2.66
C ASN A 165 -3.10 -13.79 -1.65
N ASP A 166 -3.28 -14.89 -0.91
CA ASP A 166 -2.33 -15.33 0.13
C ASP A 166 -0.90 -15.53 -0.43
N VAL A 167 -0.77 -16.00 -1.69
CA VAL A 167 0.56 -16.24 -2.27
C VAL A 167 1.27 -14.94 -2.64
N ILE A 168 0.56 -13.89 -3.06
CA ILE A 168 1.12 -12.54 -3.14
C ILE A 168 1.61 -12.11 -1.76
N GLY A 169 0.80 -12.35 -0.71
CA GLY A 169 1.14 -12.10 0.70
C GLY A 169 2.52 -12.64 1.09
N TYR A 170 2.77 -13.93 0.83
CA TYR A 170 4.06 -14.56 1.11
C TYR A 170 5.23 -13.92 0.37
N PHE A 171 5.03 -13.49 -0.87
CA PHE A 171 6.07 -12.83 -1.64
C PHE A 171 6.35 -11.42 -1.12
N ILE A 172 5.32 -10.63 -0.80
CA ILE A 172 5.51 -9.26 -0.28
C ILE A 172 6.12 -9.25 1.13
N GLU A 173 5.78 -10.22 1.98
CA GLU A 173 6.45 -10.44 3.26
C GLU A 173 7.95 -10.73 3.06
N LEU A 174 8.29 -11.58 2.09
CA LEU A 174 9.69 -11.87 1.76
C LEU A 174 10.44 -10.61 1.30
N LEU A 175 9.81 -9.74 0.50
CA LEU A 175 10.39 -8.44 0.10
C LEU A 175 10.62 -7.51 1.28
N ASP A 176 9.80 -7.63 2.31
CA ASP A 176 9.89 -6.87 3.54
C ASP A 176 10.88 -7.43 4.57
N ASP A 177 11.76 -8.35 4.14
CA ASP A 177 12.78 -9.06 4.94
C ASP A 177 12.22 -10.09 5.94
N PHE A 178 10.95 -10.48 5.83
CA PHE A 178 10.44 -11.60 6.62
C PHE A 178 10.98 -12.94 6.10
N TYR A 179 11.11 -13.89 7.02
CA TYR A 179 11.35 -15.29 6.66
C TYR A 179 10.03 -15.96 6.32
N VAL A 180 9.93 -16.50 5.11
CA VAL A 180 8.74 -17.21 4.64
C VAL A 180 9.14 -18.60 4.17
N PHE A 181 8.51 -19.65 4.70
CA PHE A 181 8.91 -21.05 4.46
C PHE A 181 10.42 -21.31 4.68
N ASP A 182 10.93 -20.80 5.80
CA ASP A 182 12.35 -20.79 6.17
C ASP A 182 13.27 -20.21 5.08
N THR A 183 12.75 -19.29 4.27
CA THR A 183 13.48 -18.63 3.18
C THR A 183 13.58 -17.14 3.47
N HIS A 184 14.81 -16.64 3.49
CA HIS A 184 15.09 -15.20 3.46
C HIS A 184 15.24 -14.74 2.01
N ILE A 185 15.01 -13.46 1.73
CA ILE A 185 15.14 -12.87 0.40
C ILE A 185 16.53 -13.12 -0.24
N ASP A 186 17.59 -13.18 0.56
CA ASP A 186 18.94 -13.54 0.08
C ASP A 186 19.04 -14.99 -0.43
N GLU A 187 18.33 -15.93 0.19
CA GLU A 187 18.26 -17.31 -0.29
C GLU A 187 17.44 -17.37 -1.58
N PHE A 188 16.30 -16.67 -1.61
CA PHE A 188 15.44 -16.59 -2.78
C PHE A 188 16.18 -16.01 -4.00
N ARG A 189 16.90 -14.88 -3.82
CA ARG A 189 17.80 -14.31 -4.83
C ARG A 189 18.76 -15.35 -5.41
N ARG A 190 19.48 -16.08 -4.54
CA ARG A 190 20.47 -17.08 -4.98
C ARG A 190 19.84 -18.22 -5.78
N VAL A 191 18.57 -18.54 -5.52
CA VAL A 191 17.84 -19.55 -6.27
C VAL A 191 17.45 -19.03 -7.65
N LEU A 192 16.98 -17.77 -7.74
CA LEU A 192 16.66 -17.13 -9.01
C LEU A 192 17.91 -16.97 -9.90
N GLU A 193 19.02 -16.48 -9.34
CA GLU A 193 20.28 -16.29 -10.08
C GLU A 193 20.97 -17.60 -10.51
N GLN A 194 20.65 -18.72 -9.87
CA GLN A 194 21.27 -20.02 -10.14
C GLN A 194 20.20 -21.09 -10.33
N PRO A 195 19.58 -21.18 -11.52
CA PRO A 195 18.47 -22.10 -11.79
C PRO A 195 18.77 -23.57 -11.43
N ALA A 196 20.03 -24.00 -11.48
CA ALA A 196 20.45 -25.33 -11.04
C ALA A 196 20.12 -25.65 -9.55
N ARG A 197 19.95 -24.62 -8.71
CA ARG A 197 19.56 -24.76 -7.29
C ARG A 197 18.05 -24.93 -7.10
N LEU A 198 17.25 -24.55 -8.09
CA LEU A 198 15.79 -24.51 -8.00
C LEU A 198 15.20 -25.88 -7.65
N GLY A 199 15.64 -26.94 -8.34
CA GLY A 199 15.14 -28.29 -8.10
C GLY A 199 15.36 -28.77 -6.67
N GLY A 200 16.53 -28.47 -6.08
CA GLY A 200 16.81 -28.80 -4.68
C GLY A 200 16.04 -27.92 -3.69
N TRP A 201 15.90 -26.63 -4.00
CA TRP A 201 15.15 -25.69 -3.17
C TRP A 201 13.66 -26.01 -3.09
N LEU A 202 13.05 -26.44 -4.21
CA LEU A 202 11.65 -26.85 -4.30
C LEU A 202 11.33 -28.19 -3.62
N THR A 203 12.34 -28.94 -3.16
CA THR A 203 12.08 -30.17 -2.38
C THR A 203 11.51 -29.89 -0.99
N ARG A 204 11.66 -28.65 -0.49
CA ARG A 204 11.04 -28.24 0.76
C ARG A 204 9.59 -27.82 0.53
N PRO A 205 8.67 -28.18 1.46
CA PRO A 205 7.25 -27.84 1.34
C PRO A 205 7.03 -26.34 1.13
N ASP A 206 5.99 -26.02 0.35
CA ASP A 206 5.38 -24.69 0.22
C ASP A 206 6.24 -23.57 -0.38
N ARG A 207 7.56 -23.75 -0.52
CA ARG A 207 8.47 -22.77 -1.14
C ARG A 207 8.10 -22.39 -2.58
N TRP A 208 7.43 -23.29 -3.30
CA TRP A 208 6.89 -23.02 -4.64
C TRP A 208 5.90 -21.83 -4.65
N GLN A 209 5.20 -21.58 -3.53
CA GLN A 209 4.27 -20.46 -3.38
C GLN A 209 4.97 -19.10 -3.44
N LEU A 210 6.27 -19.00 -3.11
CA LEU A 210 7.01 -17.74 -3.27
C LEU A 210 7.22 -17.38 -4.76
N LEU A 211 7.36 -18.38 -5.63
CA LEU A 211 7.44 -18.17 -7.07
C LEU A 211 6.07 -17.83 -7.66
N GLU A 212 5.02 -18.50 -7.20
CA GLU A 212 3.64 -18.19 -7.58
C GLU A 212 3.23 -16.78 -7.11
N GLY A 213 3.61 -16.40 -5.90
CA GLY A 213 3.40 -15.07 -5.34
C GLY A 213 4.11 -13.97 -6.13
N MET A 214 5.36 -14.22 -6.52
CA MET A 214 6.12 -13.33 -7.41
C MET A 214 5.44 -13.16 -8.77
N ALA A 215 5.00 -14.25 -9.40
CA ALA A 215 4.28 -14.21 -10.67
C ALA A 215 2.94 -13.45 -10.53
N SER A 216 2.17 -13.76 -9.49
CA SER A 216 0.89 -13.11 -9.20
C SER A 216 1.05 -11.61 -8.91
N PHE A 217 2.14 -11.21 -8.25
CA PHE A 217 2.46 -9.80 -8.03
C PHE A 217 2.76 -9.08 -9.34
N TYR A 218 3.48 -9.71 -10.27
CA TYR A 218 3.74 -9.12 -11.59
C TYR A 218 2.50 -8.98 -12.45
N GLU A 219 1.62 -9.98 -12.45
CA GLU A 219 0.30 -9.88 -13.09
C GLU A 219 -0.51 -8.73 -12.48
N PHE A 220 -0.51 -8.61 -11.14
CA PHE A 220 -1.13 -7.48 -10.46
C PHE A 220 -0.52 -6.12 -10.88
N ALA A 221 0.80 -6.03 -11.01
CA ALA A 221 1.46 -4.81 -11.45
C ALA A 221 1.06 -4.41 -12.88
N LEU A 222 0.96 -5.38 -13.80
CA LEU A 222 0.45 -5.15 -15.15
C LEU A 222 -1.00 -4.67 -15.13
N ASP A 223 -1.88 -5.34 -14.38
CA ASP A 223 -3.28 -4.95 -14.21
C ASP A 223 -3.42 -3.54 -13.63
N LEU A 224 -2.60 -3.19 -12.63
CA LEU A 224 -2.56 -1.87 -12.01
C LEU A 224 -2.11 -0.79 -12.99
N ASP A 225 -1.03 -1.04 -13.75
CA ASP A 225 -0.53 -0.10 -14.76
C ASP A 225 -1.59 0.17 -15.83
N GLN A 226 -2.21 -0.88 -16.36
CA GLN A 226 -3.28 -0.76 -17.36
C GLN A 226 -4.49 0.00 -16.80
N TYR A 227 -4.91 -0.30 -15.57
CA TYR A 227 -6.00 0.40 -14.90
C TYR A 227 -5.70 1.89 -14.74
N LEU A 228 -4.53 2.23 -14.18
CA LEU A 228 -4.13 3.63 -13.96
C LEU A 228 -4.00 4.42 -15.28
N ALA A 229 -3.50 3.78 -16.33
CA ALA A 229 -3.40 4.39 -17.66
C ALA A 229 -4.77 4.67 -18.29
N ALA A 230 -5.76 3.81 -18.04
CA ALA A 230 -7.11 3.95 -18.58
C ALA A 230 -8.00 4.94 -17.81
N LEU A 231 -7.68 5.28 -16.56
CA LEU A 231 -8.48 6.20 -15.76
C LEU A 231 -8.54 7.60 -16.35
N GLU A 232 -9.73 8.14 -16.60
CA GLU A 232 -9.93 9.53 -17.04
C GLU A 232 -10.00 10.53 -15.87
N PHE A 233 -9.80 10.05 -14.65
CA PHE A 233 -9.96 10.76 -13.38
C PHE A 233 -8.57 10.99 -12.73
N PRO A 234 -7.90 12.13 -12.96
CA PRO A 234 -6.55 12.39 -12.45
C PRO A 234 -6.39 12.23 -10.94
N MET A 235 -7.35 12.72 -10.14
CA MET A 235 -7.30 12.62 -8.69
C MET A 235 -7.51 11.18 -8.25
N LEU A 236 -8.50 10.46 -8.80
CA LEU A 236 -8.71 9.03 -8.53
C LEU A 236 -7.46 8.22 -8.89
N ARG A 237 -6.85 8.47 -10.06
CA ARG A 237 -5.63 7.83 -10.51
C ARG A 237 -4.48 8.04 -9.51
N GLY A 238 -4.28 9.28 -9.05
CA GLY A 238 -3.26 9.57 -8.04
C GLY A 238 -3.54 8.90 -6.70
N HIS A 239 -4.79 8.88 -6.29
CA HIS A 239 -5.27 8.25 -5.05
C HIS A 239 -5.04 6.73 -5.05
N VAL A 240 -5.40 6.06 -6.16
CA VAL A 240 -5.14 4.63 -6.35
C VAL A 240 -3.64 4.35 -6.35
N TRP A 241 -2.85 5.16 -7.06
CA TRP A 241 -1.41 4.97 -7.07
C TRP A 241 -0.81 5.10 -5.66
N LEU A 242 -1.23 6.11 -4.89
CA LEU A 242 -0.81 6.28 -3.48
C LEU A 242 -1.20 5.12 -2.58
N HIS A 243 -2.29 4.40 -2.89
CA HIS A 243 -2.70 3.20 -2.15
C HIS A 243 -1.65 2.08 -2.27
N PHE A 244 -1.01 1.94 -3.44
CA PHE A 244 -0.02 0.90 -3.70
C PHE A 244 1.43 1.41 -3.70
N ALA A 245 1.65 2.71 -3.48
CA ALA A 245 2.94 3.38 -3.65
C ALA A 245 4.07 2.79 -2.81
N TYR A 246 3.77 2.15 -1.67
CA TYR A 246 4.78 1.47 -0.85
C TYR A 246 5.64 0.51 -1.68
N TRP A 247 5.00 -0.27 -2.56
CA TRP A 247 5.65 -1.29 -3.40
C TRP A 247 6.37 -0.72 -4.62
N PHE A 248 6.21 0.58 -4.92
CA PHE A 248 6.82 1.24 -6.09
C PHE A 248 7.75 2.43 -5.71
N GLY A 249 7.72 2.87 -4.45
CA GLY A 249 8.68 3.78 -3.81
C GLY A 249 9.85 3.02 -3.19
N ASN A 250 10.04 3.13 -1.88
CA ASN A 250 11.09 2.42 -1.13
C ASN A 250 11.04 0.89 -1.26
N GLY A 251 9.85 0.28 -1.25
CA GLY A 251 9.71 -1.15 -1.57
C GLY A 251 10.01 -1.46 -3.04
N GLY A 252 9.82 -0.45 -3.91
CA GLY A 252 10.07 -0.53 -5.35
C GLY A 252 11.53 -0.74 -5.72
N ALA A 253 12.49 -0.27 -4.92
CA ALA A 253 13.91 -0.55 -5.11
C ALA A 253 14.17 -2.07 -5.11
N ARG A 254 13.58 -2.79 -4.17
CA ARG A 254 13.71 -4.24 -4.07
C ARG A 254 12.97 -4.98 -5.17
N MET A 255 11.84 -4.44 -5.64
CA MET A 255 11.14 -4.98 -6.81
C MET A 255 11.98 -4.91 -8.09
N GLU A 256 12.75 -3.84 -8.31
CA GLU A 256 13.70 -3.75 -9.43
C GLU A 256 14.83 -4.75 -9.30
N GLU A 257 15.36 -4.95 -8.09
CA GLU A 257 16.39 -5.96 -7.85
C GLU A 257 15.88 -7.35 -8.22
N VAL A 258 14.66 -7.72 -7.80
CA VAL A 258 14.05 -9.01 -8.16
C VAL A 258 13.84 -9.13 -9.67
N ALA A 259 13.30 -8.08 -10.32
CA ALA A 259 13.12 -8.07 -11.77
C ALA A 259 14.46 -8.24 -12.51
N LEU A 260 15.53 -7.61 -12.02
CA LEU A 260 16.88 -7.74 -12.56
C LEU A 260 17.45 -9.15 -12.33
N TRP A 261 17.22 -9.77 -11.17
CA TRP A 261 17.62 -11.16 -10.90
C TRP A 261 16.98 -12.12 -11.90
N LEU A 262 15.69 -11.91 -12.21
CA LEU A 262 14.97 -12.70 -13.20
C LEU A 262 15.47 -12.46 -14.62
N GLN A 263 15.66 -11.20 -15.03
CA GLN A 263 16.21 -10.89 -16.35
C GLN A 263 17.59 -11.54 -16.55
N ASN A 264 18.44 -11.48 -15.53
CA ASN A 264 19.73 -12.16 -15.56
C ASN A 264 19.56 -13.68 -15.63
N ALA A 265 18.67 -14.28 -14.84
CA ALA A 265 18.42 -15.72 -14.87
C ALA A 265 17.93 -16.18 -16.25
N VAL A 266 17.02 -15.43 -16.88
CA VAL A 266 16.49 -15.69 -18.22
C VAL A 266 17.56 -15.53 -19.30
N ALA A 267 18.38 -14.47 -19.23
CA ALA A 267 19.49 -14.27 -20.15
C ALA A 267 20.55 -15.39 -20.08
N HIS A 268 20.67 -16.07 -18.94
CA HIS A 268 21.52 -17.26 -18.77
C HIS A 268 20.82 -18.57 -19.16
N ALA A 269 19.48 -18.58 -19.30
CA ALA A 269 18.68 -19.77 -19.55
C ALA A 269 18.19 -19.93 -21.01
N ALA A 270 18.06 -18.84 -21.77
CA ALA A 270 17.49 -18.88 -23.12
C ALA A 270 18.52 -18.62 -24.23
N GLU A 271 18.90 -19.71 -24.93
CA GLU A 271 19.17 -19.70 -26.38
C GLU A 271 17.87 -19.90 -27.21
N ASP A 272 16.71 -20.15 -26.58
CA ASP A 272 15.42 -20.34 -27.26
C ASP A 272 14.28 -19.75 -26.41
N GLU A 273 13.44 -18.93 -27.06
CA GLU A 273 12.24 -18.21 -26.59
C GLU A 273 12.44 -16.89 -25.80
N SER A 274 12.00 -15.79 -26.43
CA SER A 274 11.90 -14.47 -25.84
C SER A 274 10.71 -14.42 -24.89
N ILE A 275 10.97 -14.47 -23.59
CA ILE A 275 9.98 -14.08 -22.58
C ILE A 275 9.69 -12.59 -22.77
N ASP A 276 8.42 -12.20 -22.78
CA ASP A 276 7.97 -10.79 -22.90
C ASP A 276 8.23 -10.00 -21.61
N GLY A 277 9.50 -9.97 -21.18
CA GLY A 277 9.96 -9.18 -20.04
C GLY A 277 10.00 -7.67 -20.35
N ALA A 278 9.79 -7.29 -21.62
CA ALA A 278 9.76 -5.90 -22.05
C ALA A 278 8.50 -5.20 -21.54
N GLU A 279 7.31 -5.80 -21.73
CA GLU A 279 6.04 -5.21 -21.25
C GLU A 279 6.04 -5.02 -19.72
N LEU A 280 6.44 -6.06 -18.97
CA LEU A 280 6.54 -5.99 -17.51
C LEU A 280 7.58 -4.95 -17.05
N GLY A 281 8.75 -4.91 -17.69
CA GLY A 281 9.79 -3.93 -17.39
C GLY A 281 9.30 -2.49 -17.60
N GLU A 282 8.58 -2.23 -18.68
CA GLU A 282 7.99 -0.92 -18.95
C GLU A 282 6.87 -0.55 -17.98
N ALA A 283 5.99 -1.49 -17.63
CA ALA A 283 4.93 -1.27 -16.65
C ALA A 283 5.49 -0.93 -15.27
N LEU A 284 6.47 -1.70 -14.78
CA LEU A 284 7.17 -1.40 -13.53
C LEU A 284 7.87 -0.04 -13.58
N ALA A 285 8.51 0.31 -14.70
CA ALA A 285 9.14 1.62 -14.86
C ALA A 285 8.11 2.77 -14.80
N ARG A 286 6.92 2.61 -15.39
CA ARG A 286 5.83 3.60 -15.28
C ARG A 286 5.28 3.71 -13.87
N LEU A 287 5.03 2.60 -13.20
CA LEU A 287 4.53 2.58 -11.82
C LEU A 287 5.52 3.20 -10.83
N ARG A 288 6.82 3.10 -11.10
CA ARG A 288 7.89 3.74 -10.32
C ARG A 288 8.17 5.20 -10.68
N ALA A 289 7.58 5.71 -11.76
CA ALA A 289 7.75 7.08 -12.18
C ALA A 289 6.59 7.93 -11.63
N PRO A 290 6.73 8.58 -10.46
CA PRO A 290 5.65 9.36 -9.85
C PRO A 290 5.18 10.55 -10.72
N GLN A 291 5.91 10.90 -11.77
CA GLN A 291 5.48 11.87 -12.77
C GLN A 291 4.36 11.35 -13.69
N ARG A 292 4.11 10.03 -13.73
CA ARG A 292 3.15 9.40 -14.66
C ARG A 292 1.73 9.38 -14.15
N TYR A 293 1.52 8.93 -12.91
CA TYR A 293 0.19 8.68 -12.37
C TYR A 293 -0.23 9.67 -11.29
N PRO A 294 0.55 9.89 -10.21
CA PRO A 294 0.09 10.69 -9.06
C PRO A 294 0.44 12.17 -9.12
N LEU A 295 1.11 12.66 -10.17
CA LEU A 295 1.74 13.99 -10.17
C LEU A 295 0.77 15.13 -9.78
N VAL A 296 -0.42 15.17 -10.39
CA VAL A 296 -1.43 16.20 -10.12
C VAL A 296 -1.81 16.24 -8.64
N LEU A 297 -2.06 15.07 -8.05
CA LEU A 297 -2.42 14.95 -6.65
C LEU A 297 -1.25 15.36 -5.74
N ILE A 298 -0.03 14.89 -6.05
CA ILE A 298 1.17 15.21 -5.27
C ILE A 298 1.45 16.71 -5.29
N GLU A 299 1.43 17.36 -6.46
CA GLU A 299 1.66 18.81 -6.56
C GLU A 299 0.65 19.61 -5.74
N GLN A 300 -0.61 19.19 -5.75
CA GLN A 300 -1.67 19.86 -4.99
C GLN A 300 -1.63 19.58 -3.49
N THR A 301 -0.89 18.56 -3.05
CA THR A 301 -0.83 18.15 -1.64
C THR A 301 0.59 18.12 -1.11
N ALA A 302 1.56 18.75 -1.79
CA ALA A 302 2.98 18.65 -1.49
C ALA A 302 3.31 19.05 -0.04
N GLU A 303 2.66 20.09 0.49
CA GLU A 303 2.84 20.51 1.89
C GLU A 303 2.33 19.45 2.89
N VAL A 304 1.24 18.75 2.55
CA VAL A 304 0.66 17.69 3.39
C VAL A 304 1.47 16.41 3.29
N LEU A 305 1.92 16.06 2.07
CA LEU A 305 2.66 14.84 1.79
C LEU A 305 4.17 14.95 2.05
N GLY A 306 4.67 16.12 2.44
CA GLY A 306 6.10 16.37 2.72
C GLY A 306 6.78 15.27 3.55
N PRO A 307 6.27 14.91 4.75
CA PRO A 307 6.86 13.85 5.57
C PRO A 307 6.92 12.49 4.87
N TRP A 308 5.90 12.16 4.07
CA TRP A 308 5.87 10.93 3.28
C TRP A 308 6.83 11.00 2.09
N LEU A 309 6.95 12.13 1.41
CA LEU A 309 7.90 12.31 0.30
C LEU A 309 9.36 12.15 0.75
N GLU A 310 9.68 12.63 1.96
CA GLU A 310 11.00 12.50 2.57
C GLU A 310 11.37 11.06 2.92
N SER A 311 10.39 10.24 3.32
CA SER A 311 10.63 8.90 3.84
C SER A 311 10.35 7.77 2.85
N SER A 312 9.55 8.01 1.81
CA SER A 312 9.04 6.96 0.89
C SER A 312 9.94 6.66 -0.31
N GLY A 313 11.01 7.43 -0.53
CA GLY A 313 11.85 7.37 -1.74
C GLY A 313 11.21 8.04 -2.97
N VAL A 314 9.92 8.37 -2.94
CA VAL A 314 9.20 9.01 -4.04
C VAL A 314 9.68 10.45 -4.26
N GLY A 315 10.02 11.18 -3.19
CA GLY A 315 10.56 12.54 -3.30
C GLY A 315 11.88 12.61 -4.07
N GLU A 316 12.75 11.60 -3.90
CA GLU A 316 14.00 11.46 -4.65
C GLU A 316 13.73 11.14 -6.13
N GLN A 317 12.80 10.22 -6.41
CA GLN A 317 12.37 9.88 -7.77
C GLN A 317 11.78 11.09 -8.52
N LEU A 318 10.98 11.92 -7.84
CA LEU A 318 10.45 13.17 -8.38
C LEU A 318 11.58 14.13 -8.76
N SER A 319 12.52 14.34 -7.84
CA SER A 319 13.66 15.25 -8.02
C SER A 319 14.63 14.78 -9.12
N ALA A 320 14.82 13.47 -9.28
CA ALA A 320 15.65 12.89 -10.32
C ALA A 320 15.02 13.08 -11.70
N GLY A 321 13.71 12.83 -11.86
CA GLY A 321 13.00 13.00 -13.12
C GLY A 321 12.96 14.44 -13.62
N SER A 322 12.92 15.44 -12.72
CA SER A 322 12.97 16.86 -13.10
C SER A 322 14.32 17.31 -13.68
N ARG A 323 15.40 16.54 -13.50
CA ARG A 323 16.74 16.83 -14.05
C ARG A 323 16.98 16.19 -15.42
N SER A 324 16.04 15.37 -15.89
CA SER A 324 16.16 14.59 -17.14
C SER A 324 15.24 15.10 -18.27
N LEU A 325 14.57 16.24 -18.07
CA LEU A 325 13.79 16.99 -19.06
C LEU A 325 14.53 18.25 -19.50
#